data_AF-A0A7K7T506-F1
#
_entry.id   AF-A0A7K7T506-F1
#
_cell.length_a   1.000
_cell.length_b   1.000
_cell.length_c   1.000
_cell.angle_alpha   90.00
_cell.angle_beta   90.00
_cell.angle_gamma   90.00
#
_symmetry.space_group_name_H-M   'P 1'
#
loop_
_entity.id
_entity.type
_entity.pdbx_description
1 polymer ?
#
loop_
_entity_poly.entity_id
_entity_poly.type
_entity_poly.pdbx_seq_one_letter_code
_entity_poly.pdbx_strand_id
1 'polypeptide(L)' 'GNKDNIRAGCKKCGYPGHLTFECRNFLRVDPQRDIVLDVSSTSSEDSEEEELQRLQAMREKKNLNEEEEKKKQKRK' A
#
# COMPACT_ATOMS: atom_id res chain seq x y z
N GLY A 1 -34.37 25.04 2.40
CA GLY A 1 -32.92 25.22 2.66
C GLY A 1 -32.30 23.86 2.84
N ASN A 2 -31.44 23.43 1.92
CA ASN A 2 -30.76 22.14 1.97
C ASN A 2 -29.68 22.19 3.05
N LYS A 3 -29.97 21.64 4.24
CA LYS A 3 -29.08 21.68 5.42
C LYS A 3 -28.60 20.28 5.85
N ASP A 4 -28.58 19.31 4.93
CA ASP A 4 -28.27 17.90 5.28
C ASP A 4 -27.15 17.25 4.45
N ASN A 5 -26.53 17.97 3.51
CA ASN A 5 -25.45 17.42 2.66
C ASN A 5 -24.05 17.44 3.30
N ILE A 6 -23.94 17.63 4.62
CA ILE A 6 -22.65 17.59 5.36
C ILE A 6 -22.29 16.18 5.82
N ARG A 7 -23.17 15.18 5.67
CA ARG A 7 -23.09 13.98 6.53
C ARG A 7 -22.75 12.65 5.88
N ALA A 8 -22.68 12.53 4.55
CA ALA A 8 -22.24 11.30 3.91
C ALA A 8 -20.73 11.34 3.65
N GLY A 9 -19.94 11.27 4.72
CA GLY A 9 -18.51 10.97 4.56
C GLY A 9 -18.32 9.60 3.92
N CYS A 10 -17.19 9.42 3.25
CA CYS A 10 -16.84 8.16 2.63
C CYS A 10 -16.85 7.03 3.66
N LYS A 11 -17.65 5.98 3.45
CA LYS A 11 -17.76 4.85 4.41
C LYS A 11 -16.46 4.06 4.57
N LYS A 12 -15.52 4.20 3.64
CA LYS A 12 -14.23 3.48 3.65
C LYS A 12 -13.18 4.21 4.50
N CYS A 13 -13.06 5.53 4.37
CA CYS A 13 -12.00 6.31 5.03
C CYS A 13 -12.54 7.32 6.07
N GLY A 14 -13.86 7.48 6.17
CA GLY A 14 -14.55 8.35 7.12
C GLY A 14 -14.48 9.85 6.80
N TYR A 15 -13.85 10.26 5.71
CA TYR A 15 -13.67 11.68 5.37
C TYR A 15 -14.90 12.26 4.65
N PRO A 16 -15.36 13.46 5.03
CA PRO A 16 -16.40 14.17 4.29
C PRO A 16 -15.90 14.62 2.91
N GLY A 17 -16.84 14.91 2.01
CA GLY A 17 -16.54 15.53 0.72
C GLY A 17 -16.28 14.57 -0.46
N HIS A 18 -16.37 13.26 -0.27
CA HIS A 18 -16.32 12.30 -1.37
C HIS A 18 -17.09 11.01 -1.07
N LEU A 19 -17.52 10.30 -2.12
CA LEU A 19 -18.20 9.01 -2.03
C LEU A 19 -17.19 7.85 -2.03
N THR A 20 -17.63 6.64 -1.67
CA THR A 20 -16.74 5.47 -1.57
C THR A 20 -16.06 5.12 -2.90
N PHE A 21 -16.71 5.38 -4.04
CA PHE A 21 -16.11 5.14 -5.37
C PHE A 21 -15.02 6.16 -5.73
N GLU A 22 -14.94 7.28 -5.01
CA GLU A 22 -13.94 8.35 -5.21
C GLU A 22 -12.82 8.27 -4.17
N CYS A 23 -12.90 7.28 -3.26
CA CYS A 23 -12.02 7.13 -2.12
C CYS A 23 -10.60 6.73 -2.53
N ARG A 24 -9.63 7.61 -2.27
CA ARG A 24 -8.21 7.30 -2.32
C ARG A 24 -7.71 6.76 -0.98
N ASN A 25 -6.57 6.05 -0.96
CA ASN A 25 -5.96 5.54 0.27
C ASN A 25 -5.29 6.69 1.02
N PHE A 26 -6.05 7.38 1.85
CA PHE A 26 -5.54 8.45 2.71
C PHE A 26 -4.98 7.87 4.02
N LEU A 27 -3.70 8.14 4.28
CA LEU A 27 -3.07 7.87 5.58
C LEU A 27 -3.34 9.05 6.51
N ARG A 28 -3.94 8.78 7.67
CA ARG A 28 -4.05 9.76 8.76
C ARG A 28 -2.72 9.76 9.51
N VAL A 29 -1.95 10.83 9.41
CA VAL A 29 -0.62 10.92 10.04
C VAL A 29 -0.72 11.22 11.53
N ASP A 30 -1.77 11.93 11.96
CA ASP A 30 -2.04 12.28 13.36
C ASP A 30 -3.57 12.20 13.62
N PRO A 31 -4.07 11.42 14.59
CA PRO A 31 -5.48 11.39 14.93
C PRO A 31 -6.02 12.69 15.55
N GLN A 32 -5.15 13.53 16.12
CA GLN A 32 -5.52 14.77 16.80
C GLN A 32 -5.52 15.98 15.85
N ARG A 33 -4.71 15.92 14.79
CA ARG A 33 -4.61 16.96 13.77
C ARG A 33 -5.05 16.32 12.48
N ASP A 34 -6.22 16.72 11.98
CA ASP A 34 -6.86 16.20 10.76
C ASP A 34 -6.04 16.52 9.49
N ILE A 35 -4.84 15.95 9.40
CA ILE A 35 -3.84 16.17 8.35
C ILE A 35 -3.79 14.93 7.48
N VAL A 36 -4.13 15.12 6.20
CA VAL A 36 -4.17 14.07 5.19
C VAL A 36 -2.98 14.26 4.24
N LEU A 37 -2.14 13.24 4.11
CA LEU A 37 -1.07 13.22 3.10
C LEU A 37 -1.62 12.65 1.79
N ASP A 38 -1.56 13.43 0.70
CA ASP A 38 -1.87 12.93 -0.63
C ASP A 38 -0.74 12.02 -1.11
N VAL A 39 -0.95 10.71 -0.98
CA VAL A 39 -0.02 9.68 -1.43
C VAL A 39 -0.38 9.13 -2.81
N SER A 40 -1.23 9.81 -3.58
CA SER A 40 -1.65 9.37 -4.92
C SER A 40 -0.51 9.35 -5.96
N SER A 41 0.66 9.90 -5.61
CA SER A 41 1.84 9.96 -6.48
C SER A 41 2.97 9.02 -6.09
N THR A 42 2.80 8.11 -5.13
CA THR A 42 3.72 6.96 -5.00
C THR A 42 3.34 5.89 -6.03
N SER A 43 3.21 6.29 -7.28
CA SER A 43 3.19 5.37 -8.41
C SER A 43 4.65 5.12 -8.71
N SER A 44 5.17 3.93 -8.42
CA SER A 44 6.45 3.51 -8.99
C SER A 44 6.35 3.68 -10.51
N GLU A 45 7.27 4.42 -11.12
CA GLU A 45 7.40 4.54 -12.59
C GLU A 45 8.00 3.27 -13.23
N ASP A 46 8.03 2.17 -12.48
CA ASP A 46 8.47 0.87 -12.96
C ASP A 46 7.35 0.28 -13.83
N SER A 47 7.70 -0.14 -15.05
CA SER A 47 6.78 -0.92 -15.87
C SER A 47 6.33 -2.16 -15.08
N GLU A 48 5.08 -2.57 -15.26
CA GLU A 48 4.54 -3.79 -14.64
C GLU A 48 5.44 -5.01 -14.86
N GLU A 49 6.13 -5.06 -16.01
CA GLU A 49 7.10 -6.10 -16.35
C GLU A 49 8.37 -6.04 -15.47
N GLU A 50 8.88 -4.83 -15.18
CA GLU A 50 10.09 -4.64 -14.39
C GLU A 50 9.84 -4.99 -12.90
N GLU A 51 8.67 -4.63 -12.37
CA GLU A 51 8.24 -5.01 -11.03
C GLU A 51 8.09 -6.53 -10.90
N LEU A 52 7.47 -7.19 -11.90
CA LEU A 52 7.36 -8.65 -11.93
C LEU A 52 8.74 -9.31 -11.94
N GLN A 53 9.70 -8.76 -12.69
CA GLN A 53 11.05 -9.29 -12.75
C GLN A 53 11.81 -9.12 -11.44
N ARG A 54 11.64 -7.98 -10.74
CA ARG A 54 12.21 -7.76 -9.40
C ARG A 54 11.67 -8.74 -8.36
N LEU A 55 10.35 -8.98 -8.38
CA LEU A 55 9.69 -9.94 -7.49
C LEU A 55 10.17 -11.38 -7.74
N GLN A 56 10.37 -11.76 -9.01
CA GLN A 56 10.94 -13.06 -9.37
C GLN A 56 12.38 -13.20 -8.84
N ALA A 57 13.23 -12.20 -9.08
CA ALA A 57 14.62 -12.21 -8.61
C ALA A 57 14.72 -12.30 -7.08
N MET A 58 13.82 -11.65 -6.34
CA MET A 58 13.72 -11.76 -4.88
C MET A 58 13.37 -13.19 -4.43
N ARG A 59 12.45 -13.85 -5.12
CA ARG A 59 12.05 -15.24 -4.82
C ARG A 59 13.18 -16.22 -5.07
N GLU A 60 13.88 -16.08 -6.20
CA GLU A 60 15.03 -16.92 -6.54
C GLU A 60 16.16 -16.78 -5.54
N LYS A 61 16.52 -15.53 -5.17
CA LYS A 61 17.53 -15.27 -4.13
C LYS A 61 17.16 -15.90 -2.80
N LYS A 62 15.89 -15.84 -2.40
CA LYS A 62 15.41 -16.49 -1.18
C LYS A 62 15.58 -18.00 -1.23
N ASN A 63 15.20 -18.63 -2.34
CA ASN A 63 15.32 -20.08 -2.52
C ASN A 63 16.78 -20.54 -2.48
N LEU A 64 17.69 -19.81 -3.13
CA LEU A 64 19.13 -20.09 -3.11
C LEU A 64 19.69 -20.00 -1.69
N ASN A 65 19.30 -18.97 -0.94
CA ASN A 65 19.75 -18.79 0.43
C ASN A 65 19.23 -19.89 1.36
N GLU A 66 17.97 -20.31 1.19
CA GLU A 66 17.39 -21.45 1.93
C GLU A 66 18.10 -22.78 1.60
N GLU A 67 18.50 -22.99 0.35
CA GLU A 67 19.24 -24.19 -0.05
C GLU A 67 20.65 -24.23 0.54
N GLU A 68 21.36 -23.10 0.52
CA GLU A 68 22.68 -22.96 1.13
C GLU A 68 22.64 -23.17 2.65
N GLU A 69 21.64 -22.62 3.34
CA GLU A 69 21.44 -22.84 4.77
C GLU A 69 21.15 -24.32 5.09
N LYS A 70 20.33 -24.99 4.28
CA LYS A 70 20.08 -26.45 4.42
C LYS A 70 21.35 -27.27 4.20
N LYS A 71 22.21 -26.89 3.24
CA LYS A 71 23.51 -27.57 3.00
C LYS A 71 24.48 -27.36 4.16
N LYS A 72 24.53 -26.17 4.76
CA LYS A 72 25.35 -25.90 5.95
C LYS A 72 24.87 -26.69 7.16
N GLN A 73 23.57 -26.80 7.38
CA GLN A 73 23.01 -27.60 8.48
C GLN A 73 23.32 -29.09 8.36
N LYS A 74 23.35 -29.64 7.15
CA LYS A 74 23.71 -31.07 6.91
C LYS A 74 25.20 -31.37 7.06
N ARG A 75 26.07 -30.35 7.07
CA ARG A 75 27.52 -30.47 7.23
C ARG A 75 28.00 -30.27 8.67
N LYS A 76 27.09 -29.95 9.58
CA LYS A 76 27.35 -29.76 11.02
C LYS A 76 26.87 -30.98 11.78
#